data_AF-A0A7L9FIP8-F1
#
_entry.id   AF-A0A7L9FIP8-F1
#
_cell.length_a   1.000
_cell.length_b   1.000
_cell.length_c   1.000
_cell.angle_alpha   90.00
_cell.angle_beta   90.00
_cell.angle_gamma   90.00
#
_symmetry.space_group_name_H-M   'P 1'
#
loop_
_entity.id
_entity.type
_entity.pdbx_description
1 polymer ?
#
loop_
_entity_poly.entity_id
_entity_poly.type
_entity_poly.pdbx_seq_one_letter_code
_entity_poly.pdbx_strand_id
1 'polypeptide(L)'
;MSFEAEEGRGWGTRVAAAVFSAISSAVTALALLLAGSYVAGLLGVYAVRAPQLELVLLTVALASSLAVAGRLLEESPVSVVLSLLSRLVGLYAFLLGLGGTELKLSLQGVEAQLDLSPIVAVLLAGAVLVSLVDAYSWASK
;
A
#
# COMPACT_ATOMS: atom_id res chain seq x y z
N MET A 1 -40.38 10.59 -9.42
CA MET A 1 -39.48 11.70 -9.04
C MET A 1 -38.85 11.51 -7.65
N SER A 2 -39.10 10.42 -6.92
CA SER A 2 -38.41 10.13 -5.64
C SER A 2 -37.09 9.37 -5.78
N PHE A 3 -36.86 8.67 -6.90
CA PHE A 3 -35.63 7.90 -7.15
C PHE A 3 -34.39 8.78 -7.33
N GLU A 4 -34.50 9.91 -8.03
CA GLU A 4 -33.36 10.84 -8.25
C GLU A 4 -32.94 11.56 -6.94
N ALA A 5 -33.87 11.76 -6.01
CA ALA A 5 -33.60 12.38 -4.71
C ALA A 5 -32.95 11.40 -3.71
N GLU A 6 -33.21 10.09 -3.84
CA GLU A 6 -32.53 9.03 -3.07
C GLU A 6 -31.12 8.75 -3.63
N GLU A 7 -30.94 8.72 -4.95
CA GLU A 7 -29.61 8.60 -5.58
C GLU A 7 -28.70 9.79 -5.25
N GLY A 8 -29.23 11.01 -5.20
CA GLY A 8 -28.48 12.21 -4.82
C GLY A 8 -27.98 12.22 -3.37
N ARG A 9 -28.75 11.65 -2.42
CA ARG A 9 -28.33 11.51 -1.01
C ARG A 9 -27.28 10.42 -0.79
N GLY A 10 -27.36 9.32 -1.55
CA GLY A 10 -26.34 8.26 -1.52
C GLY A 10 -25.00 8.69 -2.12
N TRP A 11 -25.01 9.66 -3.03
CA TRP A 11 -23.78 10.17 -3.65
C TRP A 11 -22.88 10.91 -2.67
N GLY A 12 -23.45 11.77 -1.83
CA GLY A 12 -22.68 12.52 -0.82
C GLY A 12 -21.98 11.59 0.19
N THR A 13 -22.65 10.52 0.62
CA THR A 13 -22.06 9.55 1.56
C THR A 13 -20.98 8.68 0.89
N ARG A 14 -21.17 8.28 -0.38
CA ARG A 14 -20.15 7.57 -1.17
C ARG A 14 -18.89 8.41 -1.38
N VAL A 15 -19.05 9.69 -1.72
CA VAL A 15 -17.92 10.62 -1.89
C VAL A 15 -17.18 10.84 -0.56
N ALA A 16 -17.91 11.08 0.53
CA ALA A 16 -17.29 11.25 1.86
C ALA A 16 -16.52 9.99 2.29
N ALA A 17 -17.09 8.80 2.06
CA ALA A 17 -16.42 7.53 2.33
C ALA A 17 -15.18 7.32 1.44
N ALA A 18 -15.25 7.71 0.16
CA ALA A 18 -14.11 7.65 -0.76
C ALA A 18 -12.97 8.59 -0.32
N VAL A 19 -13.28 9.82 0.09
CA VAL A 19 -12.28 10.78 0.62
C VAL A 19 -11.65 10.27 1.91
N PHE A 20 -12.46 9.76 2.85
CA PHE A 20 -11.94 9.16 4.08
C PHE A 20 -11.01 7.97 3.78
N SER A 21 -11.40 7.11 2.84
CA SER A 21 -10.60 5.98 2.37
C SER A 21 -9.27 6.44 1.75
N ALA A 22 -9.30 7.52 0.97
CA ALA A 22 -8.12 8.12 0.35
C ALA A 22 -7.12 8.62 1.38
N ILE A 23 -7.61 9.34 2.40
CA ILE A 23 -6.80 9.88 3.50
C ILE A 23 -6.24 8.74 4.35
N SER A 24 -7.07 7.77 4.75
CA SER A 24 -6.61 6.61 5.52
C SER A 24 -5.51 5.87 4.78
N SER A 25 -5.67 5.66 3.47
CA SER A 25 -4.68 4.94 2.66
C SER A 25 -3.39 5.73 2.48
N ALA A 26 -3.45 7.06 2.35
CA ALA A 26 -2.27 7.91 2.37
C ALA A 26 -1.50 7.78 3.69
N VAL A 27 -2.22 7.86 4.82
CA VAL A 27 -1.64 7.72 6.16
C VAL A 27 -1.02 6.33 6.33
N THR A 28 -1.71 5.26 5.91
CA THR A 28 -1.17 3.90 5.95
C THR A 28 0.09 3.76 5.09
N ALA A 29 0.11 4.30 3.87
CA ALA A 29 1.28 4.25 3.00
C ALA A 29 2.49 4.98 3.63
N LEU A 30 2.26 6.16 4.21
CA LEU A 30 3.28 6.89 4.97
C LEU A 30 3.75 6.12 6.20
N ALA A 31 2.83 5.49 6.94
CA ALA A 31 3.18 4.66 8.09
C ALA A 31 4.03 3.44 7.69
N LEU A 32 3.73 2.81 6.55
CA LEU A 32 4.52 1.69 6.00
C LEU A 32 5.91 2.13 5.55
N LEU A 33 6.03 3.29 4.90
CA LEU A 33 7.32 3.91 4.59
C LEU A 33 8.15 4.14 5.86
N LEU A 34 7.53 4.73 6.90
CA LEU A 34 8.19 4.97 8.18
C LEU A 34 8.58 3.66 8.88
N ALA A 35 7.69 2.66 8.88
CA ALA A 35 7.98 1.34 9.44
C ALA A 35 9.16 0.67 8.72
N GLY A 36 9.21 0.72 7.39
CA GLY A 36 10.35 0.23 6.61
C GLY A 36 11.65 0.93 7.00
N SER A 37 11.61 2.27 7.12
CA SER A 37 12.78 3.06 7.52
C SER A 37 13.24 2.76 8.95
N TYR A 38 12.30 2.52 9.86
CA TYR A 38 12.60 2.14 11.24
C TYR A 38 13.26 0.76 11.31
N VAL A 39 12.74 -0.21 10.54
CA VAL A 39 13.36 -1.55 10.43
C VAL A 39 14.77 -1.46 9.85
N ALA A 40 14.97 -0.66 8.80
CA ALA A 40 16.31 -0.41 8.25
C ALA A 40 17.25 0.21 9.29
N GLY A 41 16.76 1.18 10.08
CA GLY A 41 17.50 1.78 11.19
C GLY A 41 17.89 0.77 12.27
N LEU A 42 16.98 -0.13 12.66
CA LEU A 42 17.27 -1.21 13.62
C LEU A 42 18.32 -2.21 13.10
N LEU A 43 18.38 -2.42 11.78
CA LEU A 43 19.38 -3.27 11.14
C LEU A 43 20.75 -2.60 11.01
N GLY A 44 20.93 -1.37 11.51
CA GLY A 44 22.20 -0.65 11.45
C GLY A 44 22.46 0.00 10.08
N VAL A 45 21.43 0.13 9.25
CA VAL A 45 21.52 0.73 7.91
C VAL A 45 21.32 2.22 8.04
N TYR A 46 22.42 2.94 8.23
CA TYR A 46 22.44 4.40 8.13
C TYR A 46 22.90 4.88 6.75
N ALA A 47 22.97 3.97 5.77
CA ALA A 47 23.49 4.25 4.45
C ALA A 47 22.43 4.88 3.51
N VAL A 48 22.39 6.21 3.53
CA VAL A 48 22.39 7.07 2.34
C VAL A 48 21.35 6.75 1.25
N ARG A 49 20.09 7.11 1.50
CA ARG A 49 19.24 7.85 0.54
C ARG A 49 17.97 8.26 1.27
N ALA A 50 17.74 9.57 1.37
CA ALA A 50 16.39 10.04 1.65
C ALA A 50 15.47 9.39 0.60
N PRO A 51 14.36 8.74 1.01
CA PRO A 51 13.43 8.19 0.04
C PRO A 51 13.07 9.32 -0.92
N GLN A 52 13.28 9.10 -2.23
CA GLN A 52 13.09 10.14 -3.23
C GLN A 52 11.67 10.69 -3.05
N LEU A 53 11.58 11.98 -2.68
CA LEU A 53 10.30 12.59 -2.31
C LEU A 53 9.24 12.37 -3.39
N GLU A 54 9.67 12.39 -4.66
CA GLU A 54 8.85 12.10 -5.83
C GLU A 54 8.26 10.68 -5.80
N LEU A 55 9.05 9.66 -5.49
CA LEU A 55 8.57 8.27 -5.39
C LEU A 55 7.64 8.08 -4.20
N VAL A 56 7.90 8.77 -3.08
CA VAL A 56 7.02 8.76 -1.90
C VAL A 56 5.67 9.36 -2.25
N LEU A 57 5.67 10.56 -2.85
CA LEU A 57 4.45 11.26 -3.25
C LEU A 57 3.67 10.46 -4.29
N LEU A 58 4.36 9.85 -5.27
CA LEU A 58 3.74 8.98 -6.26
C LEU A 58 3.08 7.76 -5.60
N THR A 59 3.76 7.10 -4.66
CA THR A 59 3.24 5.93 -3.96
C THR A 59 2.02 6.28 -3.10
N VAL A 60 2.06 7.41 -2.40
CA VAL A 60 0.94 7.94 -1.63
C VAL A 60 -0.23 8.30 -2.56
N ALA A 61 0.04 8.97 -3.68
CA ALA A 61 -0.99 9.34 -4.65
C ALA A 61 -1.65 8.09 -5.28
N LEU A 62 -0.88 7.05 -5.59
CA LEU A 62 -1.38 5.76 -6.07
C LEU A 62 -2.26 5.08 -5.01
N ALA A 63 -1.79 5.02 -3.76
CA ALA A 63 -2.55 4.42 -2.67
C ALA A 63 -3.89 5.13 -2.46
N SER A 64 -3.90 6.47 -2.44
CA SER A 64 -5.13 7.26 -2.34
C SER A 64 -6.06 7.05 -3.54
N SER A 65 -5.52 7.04 -4.77
CA SER A 65 -6.31 6.85 -5.99
C SER A 65 -6.95 5.46 -6.04
N LEU A 66 -6.21 4.42 -5.66
CA LEU A 66 -6.72 3.05 -5.56
C LEU A 66 -7.79 2.92 -4.48
N ALA A 67 -7.65 3.61 -3.35
CA ALA A 67 -8.63 3.60 -2.28
C ALA A 67 -9.95 4.30 -2.65
N VAL A 68 -9.88 5.39 -3.43
CA VAL A 68 -11.06 6.04 -4.01
C VAL A 68 -11.71 5.11 -5.02
N ALA A 69 -10.94 4.57 -5.96
CA ALA A 69 -11.45 3.66 -6.98
C ALA A 69 -12.08 2.41 -6.35
N GLY A 70 -11.46 1.83 -5.32
CA GLY A 70 -11.94 0.66 -4.61
C GLY A 70 -13.28 0.93 -3.91
N ARG A 71 -13.48 2.12 -3.35
CA ARG A 71 -14.77 2.52 -2.76
C ARG A 71 -15.85 2.81 -3.78
N LEU A 72 -15.50 3.43 -4.91
CA LEU A 72 -16.47 3.72 -5.98
C LEU A 72 -16.90 2.45 -6.72
N LEU A 73 -16.05 1.42 -6.74
CA LEU A 73 -16.27 0.17 -7.45
C LEU A 73 -16.45 -1.03 -6.50
N GLU A 74 -16.83 -0.79 -5.24
CA GLU A 74 -16.91 -1.83 -4.19
C GLU A 74 -17.89 -2.97 -4.56
N GLU A 75 -18.95 -2.66 -5.30
CA GLU A 75 -19.94 -3.63 -5.78
C GLU A 75 -19.50 -4.38 -7.06
N SER A 76 -18.41 -3.94 -7.71
CA SER A 76 -17.89 -4.55 -8.93
C SER A 76 -16.83 -5.62 -8.62
N PRO A 77 -16.71 -6.69 -9.44
CA PRO A 77 -15.60 -7.66 -9.33
C PRO A 77 -14.21 -7.01 -9.43
N VAL A 78 -14.12 -5.81 -10.02
CA VAL A 78 -12.89 -5.02 -10.11
C VAL A 78 -12.36 -4.61 -8.73
N SER A 79 -13.22 -4.55 -7.70
CA SER A 79 -12.81 -4.26 -6.31
C SER A 79 -11.77 -5.25 -5.77
N VAL A 80 -11.84 -6.52 -6.17
CA VAL A 80 -10.88 -7.57 -5.78
C VAL A 80 -9.49 -7.27 -6.35
N VAL A 81 -9.44 -6.86 -7.63
CA VAL A 81 -8.19 -6.48 -8.30
C VAL A 81 -7.62 -5.20 -7.67
N LEU A 82 -8.46 -4.23 -7.36
CA LEU A 82 -8.06 -3.00 -6.67
C LEU A 82 -7.55 -3.26 -5.25
N SER A 83 -8.12 -4.23 -4.52
CA SER A 83 -7.62 -4.68 -3.21
C SER A 83 -6.20 -5.24 -3.32
N LEU A 84 -5.97 -6.14 -4.29
CA LEU A 84 -4.64 -6.70 -4.55
C LEU A 84 -3.64 -5.61 -4.91
N LEU A 85 -3.98 -4.71 -5.84
CA LEU A 85 -3.13 -3.58 -6.24
C LEU A 85 -2.81 -2.68 -5.05
N SER A 86 -3.79 -2.39 -4.18
CA SER A 86 -3.58 -1.56 -2.98
C SER A 86 -2.58 -2.21 -2.02
N ARG A 87 -2.64 -3.53 -1.85
CA ARG A 87 -1.67 -4.29 -1.04
C ARG A 87 -0.28 -4.27 -1.62
N LEU A 88 -0.17 -4.42 -2.95
CA LEU A 88 1.12 -4.33 -3.64
C LEU A 88 1.74 -2.93 -3.51
N VAL A 89 0.93 -1.88 -3.61
CA VAL A 89 1.39 -0.49 -3.38
C VAL A 89 1.83 -0.31 -1.92
N GLY A 90 1.10 -0.86 -0.95
CA GLY A 90 1.52 -0.84 0.46
C GLY A 90 2.84 -1.57 0.70
N LEU A 91 3.01 -2.75 0.09
CA LEU A 91 4.28 -3.49 0.15
C LEU A 91 5.42 -2.70 -0.48
N TYR A 92 5.18 -2.09 -1.63
CA TYR A 92 6.16 -1.24 -2.30
C TYR A 92 6.55 -0.02 -1.44
N ALA A 93 5.59 0.62 -0.77
CA ALA A 93 5.84 1.70 0.18
C ALA A 93 6.77 1.24 1.32
N PHE A 94 6.56 0.04 1.86
CA PHE A 94 7.43 -0.54 2.87
C PHE A 94 8.85 -0.82 2.34
N LEU A 95 8.98 -1.37 1.13
CA LEU A 95 10.27 -1.64 0.50
C LEU A 95 11.05 -0.37 0.15
N LEU A 96 10.36 0.67 -0.29
CA LEU A 96 10.96 2.00 -0.44
C LEU A 96 11.50 2.52 0.88
N GLY A 97 10.76 2.30 1.98
CA GLY A 97 11.22 2.63 3.33
C GLY A 97 12.48 1.85 3.75
N LEU A 98 12.60 0.59 3.34
CA LEU A 98 13.78 -0.25 3.56
C LEU A 98 15.00 0.14 2.71
N GLY A 99 14.84 1.00 1.71
CA GLY A 99 15.89 1.36 0.76
C GLY A 99 16.02 0.40 -0.43
N GLY A 100 15.07 -0.52 -0.61
CA GLY A 100 15.02 -1.48 -1.71
C GLY A 100 15.07 -2.94 -1.26
N THR A 101 15.44 -3.83 -2.18
CA THR A 101 15.59 -5.28 -1.93
C THR A 101 17.01 -5.66 -1.51
N GLU A 102 17.97 -4.76 -1.64
CA GLU A 102 19.35 -4.97 -1.25
C GLU A 102 19.72 -4.02 -0.12
N LEU A 103 20.18 -4.57 0.99
CA LEU A 103 20.59 -3.82 2.16
C LEU A 103 22.13 -3.79 2.21
N LYS A 104 22.73 -2.60 2.07
CA LYS A 104 24.18 -2.42 2.23
C LYS A 104 24.50 -1.99 3.65
N LEU A 105 25.14 -2.88 4.40
CA LEU A 105 25.63 -2.64 5.75
C LEU A 105 27.11 -2.30 5.68
N SER A 106 27.49 -1.12 6.17
CA SER A 106 28.89 -0.74 6.35
C SER A 106 29.19 -0.66 7.84
N LEU A 107 29.80 -1.70 8.39
CA LEU A 107 30.21 -1.76 9.79
C LEU A 107 31.74 -1.78 9.86
N GLN A 108 32.33 -0.73 10.41
CA GLN A 108 33.78 -0.65 10.71
C GLN A 108 34.69 -1.01 9.52
N GLY A 109 34.30 -0.65 8.29
CA GLY A 109 35.09 -0.91 7.08
C GLY A 109 34.83 -2.27 6.40
N VAL A 110 33.95 -3.11 6.96
CA VAL A 110 33.44 -4.31 6.30
C VAL A 110 32.10 -3.97 5.65
N GLU A 111 32.03 -4.08 4.32
CA GLU A 111 30.79 -4.00 3.57
C GLU A 111 30.14 -5.38 3.49
N ALA A 112 28.96 -5.52 4.08
CA ALA A 112 28.11 -6.69 3.93
C ALA A 112 26.87 -6.31 3.12
N GLN A 113 26.53 -7.12 2.12
CA GLN A 113 25.30 -6.96 1.36
C GLN A 113 24.33 -8.07 1.79
N LEU A 114 23.15 -7.67 2.25
CA LEU A 114 22.08 -8.58 2.63
C LEU A 114 20.97 -8.47 1.59
N ASP A 115 20.66 -9.59 0.94
CA ASP A 115 19.54 -9.69 0.01
C ASP A 115 18.23 -9.93 0.78
N LEU A 116 17.28 -9.01 0.64
CA LEU A 116 15.95 -9.06 1.26
C LEU A 116 14.89 -9.71 0.34
N SER A 117 15.27 -10.15 -0.87
CA SER A 117 14.35 -10.82 -1.81
C SER A 117 13.51 -11.94 -1.20
N PRO A 118 14.04 -12.79 -0.28
CA PRO A 118 13.22 -13.81 0.37
C PRO A 118 12.08 -13.22 1.23
N ILE A 119 12.34 -12.11 1.93
CA ILE A 119 11.34 -11.43 2.75
C ILE A 119 10.26 -10.82 1.85
N VAL A 120 10.67 -10.19 0.75
CA VAL A 120 9.75 -9.64 -0.26
C VAL A 120 8.85 -10.74 -0.83
N ALA A 121 9.41 -11.90 -1.16
CA ALA A 121 8.66 -13.03 -1.68
C ALA A 121 7.60 -13.54 -0.68
N VAL A 122 7.95 -13.63 0.61
CA VAL A 122 7.00 -14.00 1.68
C VAL A 122 5.87 -12.98 1.79
N LEU A 123 6.19 -11.68 1.77
CA LEU A 123 5.20 -10.62 1.86
C LEU A 123 4.28 -10.57 0.62
N LEU A 124 4.82 -10.79 -0.58
CA LEU A 124 4.04 -10.92 -1.82
C LEU A 124 3.11 -12.13 -1.76
N ALA A 125 3.61 -13.29 -1.34
CA ALA A 125 2.81 -14.49 -1.20
C ALA A 125 1.66 -14.28 -0.20
N GLY A 126 1.94 -13.62 0.93
CA GLY A 126 0.93 -13.21 1.90
C GLY A 126 -0.13 -12.29 1.27
N ALA A 127 0.28 -11.24 0.56
CA ALA A 127 -0.64 -10.32 -0.11
C ALA A 127 -1.55 -11.03 -1.13
N VAL A 128 -1.01 -12.00 -1.87
CA VAL A 128 -1.79 -12.82 -2.81
C VAL A 128 -2.79 -13.71 -2.06
N LEU A 129 -2.36 -14.40 -1.00
CA LEU A 129 -3.25 -15.27 -0.20
C LEU A 129 -4.43 -14.49 0.38
N VAL A 130 -4.18 -13.33 1.00
CA VAL A 130 -5.27 -12.51 1.54
C VAL A 130 -6.17 -12.01 0.40
N SER A 131 -5.64 -11.77 -0.81
CA SER A 131 -6.45 -11.30 -1.94
C SER A 131 -7.31 -12.40 -2.54
N LEU A 132 -6.85 -13.65 -2.49
CA LEU A 132 -7.66 -14.82 -2.81
C LEU A 132 -8.79 -15.02 -1.79
N VAL A 133 -8.54 -14.75 -0.50
CA VAL A 133 -9.60 -14.78 0.53
C VAL A 133 -10.66 -13.72 0.23
N ASP A 134 -10.26 -12.49 -0.11
CA ASP A 134 -11.21 -11.44 -0.50
C ASP A 134 -12.01 -11.86 -1.74
N ALA A 135 -11.34 -12.40 -2.76
CA ALA A 135 -11.97 -12.87 -3.99
C ALA A 135 -13.03 -13.96 -3.71
N TYR A 136 -12.70 -14.93 -2.87
CA TYR A 136 -13.62 -15.99 -2.47
C TYR A 136 -14.82 -15.41 -1.71
N SER A 137 -14.57 -14.51 -0.75
CA SER A 137 -15.63 -13.87 0.03
C SER A 137 -16.60 -13.09 -0.85
N TRP A 138 -16.08 -12.40 -1.87
CA TRP A 138 -16.90 -11.68 -2.85
C TRP A 138 -17.71 -12.65 -3.71
N ALA A 139 -17.09 -13.71 -4.24
CA ALA A 139 -17.76 -14.71 -5.08
C ALA A 139 -18.83 -15.53 -4.34
N SER A 140 -18.75 -15.59 -3.00
CA SER A 140 -19.71 -16.29 -2.15
C SER A 140 -20.90 -15.45 -1.68
N LYS A 141 -20.93 -14.14 -1.99
CA LYS A 141 -22.07 -13.25 -1.74
C LYS A 141 -23.10 -13.36 -2.85
#